data_AF-A0A7C1KJY9-F1
#
_entry.id   AF-A0A7C1KJY9-F1
#
_cell.length_a   1.000
_cell.length_b   1.000
_cell.length_c   1.000
_cell.angle_alpha   90.00
_cell.angle_beta   90.00
_cell.angle_gamma   90.00
#
_symmetry.space_group_name_H-M   'P 1'
#
loop_
_entity.id
_entity.type
_entity.pdbx_description
1 polymer ?
#
loop_
_entity_poly.entity_id
_entity_poly.type
_entity_poly.pdbx_seq_one_letter_code
_entity_poly.pdbx_strand_id
1 'polypeptide(L)'
;MSKLAKGKIVLAVCTFLTINIFYVFIGGPGLKMAHAQHIDVFNLDKDQLPKKVKPDAPEMEWVVVEDRVRYKVAVEKSKYDSKDLKMEDIELWEIVDKSPFEWHQVDYYLESEIKEINTRTFGKQNCERFRKGTLFWLKDGKKAVFWTRWSVWDCRPEEERD
;
A
#
# COMPACT_ATOMS: atom_id res chain seq x y z
N MET A 1 34.87 48.64 -61.89
CA MET A 1 34.51 48.94 -60.49
C MET A 1 35.61 48.46 -59.56
N SER A 2 35.91 49.27 -58.55
CA SER A 2 37.12 49.35 -57.72
C SER A 2 37.47 48.07 -56.94
N LYS A 3 38.75 47.97 -56.53
CA LYS A 3 39.30 46.94 -55.61
C LYS A 3 38.44 46.68 -54.36
N LEU A 4 37.55 47.62 -54.00
CA LEU A 4 36.54 47.50 -52.95
C LEU A 4 35.50 46.40 -53.19
N ALA A 5 35.14 46.11 -54.45
CA ALA A 5 34.10 45.13 -54.79
C ALA A 5 34.57 43.68 -54.57
N LYS A 6 35.85 43.38 -54.87
CA LYS A 6 36.44 42.05 -54.65
C LYS A 6 36.55 41.69 -53.17
N GLY A 7 36.90 42.65 -52.31
CA GLY A 7 37.01 42.43 -50.86
C GLY A 7 35.66 42.09 -50.20
N LYS A 8 34.57 42.71 -50.66
CA LYS A 8 33.21 42.42 -50.14
C LYS A 8 32.72 41.03 -50.54
N ILE A 9 33.07 40.56 -51.74
CA ILE A 9 32.72 39.22 -52.22
C ILE A 9 33.51 38.14 -51.47
N VAL A 10 34.82 38.35 -51.26
CA VAL A 10 35.65 37.40 -50.49
C VAL A 10 35.19 37.31 -49.04
N LEU A 11 34.85 38.45 -48.41
CA LEU A 11 34.37 38.46 -47.03
C LEU A 11 33.02 37.74 -46.89
N ALA A 12 32.11 37.90 -47.85
CA ALA A 12 30.80 37.22 -47.85
C ALA A 12 30.92 35.71 -48.06
N VAL A 13 31.87 35.24 -48.88
CA VAL A 13 32.12 33.81 -49.10
C VAL A 13 32.75 33.16 -47.87
N CYS A 14 33.69 33.84 -47.20
CA CYS A 14 34.29 33.34 -45.97
C CYS A 14 33.28 33.24 -44.83
N THR A 15 32.37 34.21 -44.65
CA THR A 15 31.32 34.10 -43.63
C THR A 15 30.33 32.98 -43.91
N PHE A 16 29.96 32.76 -45.18
CA PHE A 16 29.06 31.66 -45.55
C PHE A 16 29.68 30.28 -45.30
N LEU A 17 30.97 30.11 -45.57
CA LEU A 17 31.71 28.88 -45.27
C LEU A 17 31.83 28.63 -43.77
N THR A 18 32.12 29.66 -42.97
CA THR A 18 32.21 29.50 -41.50
C THR A 18 30.86 29.15 -40.87
N ILE A 19 29.74 29.68 -41.37
CA ILE A 19 28.39 29.38 -40.85
C ILE A 19 27.98 27.94 -41.18
N ASN A 20 28.29 27.44 -42.38
CA ASN A 20 27.98 26.05 -42.74
C ASN A 20 28.82 25.04 -41.94
N ILE A 21 30.10 25.35 -41.67
CA ILE A 21 30.94 24.51 -40.79
C ILE A 21 30.39 24.54 -39.35
N PHE A 22 29.95 25.69 -38.85
CA PHE A 22 29.33 25.80 -37.53
C PHE A 22 28.03 24.99 -37.41
N TYR A 23 27.21 24.94 -38.47
CA TYR A 23 25.99 24.13 -38.50
C TYR A 23 26.26 22.61 -38.50
N VAL A 24 27.39 22.16 -39.03
CA VAL A 24 27.83 20.75 -38.94
C VAL A 24 28.32 20.41 -37.53
N PHE A 25 29.01 21.35 -36.86
CA PHE A 25 29.55 21.12 -35.51
C PHE A 25 28.53 21.26 -34.37
N ILE A 26 27.46 22.05 -34.53
CA ILE A 26 26.47 22.31 -33.47
C ILE A 26 25.27 21.34 -33.49
N GLY A 27 25.29 20.35 -34.39
CA GLY A 27 24.28 19.29 -34.39
C GLY A 27 23.02 19.73 -35.15
N GLY A 28 23.01 19.44 -36.44
CA GLY A 28 21.79 19.48 -37.24
C GLY A 28 20.68 18.59 -36.65
N PRO A 29 19.40 18.92 -36.93
CA PRO A 29 18.28 18.24 -36.33
C PRO A 29 18.20 16.79 -36.83
N GLY A 30 18.29 15.84 -35.90
CA GLY A 30 17.57 14.57 -36.03
C GLY A 30 18.29 13.37 -36.62
N LEU A 31 19.63 13.31 -36.66
CA LEU A 31 20.29 12.00 -36.73
C LEU A 31 20.21 11.35 -35.33
N LYS A 32 19.07 10.72 -35.04
CA LYS A 32 19.02 9.69 -34.01
C LYS A 32 19.97 8.59 -34.46
N MET A 33 21.21 8.64 -33.98
CA MET A 33 22.01 7.43 -33.88
C MET A 33 21.15 6.46 -33.08
N ALA A 34 20.57 5.48 -33.76
CA ALA A 34 20.06 4.30 -33.11
C ALA A 34 21.28 3.66 -32.43
N HIS A 35 21.48 4.04 -31.17
CA HIS A 35 22.39 3.32 -30.31
C HIS A 35 21.73 1.96 -30.20
N ALA A 36 22.23 1.00 -30.98
CA ALA A 36 21.98 -0.40 -30.74
C ALA A 36 22.61 -0.68 -29.38
N GLN A 37 21.87 -0.38 -28.31
CA GLN A 37 22.15 -0.96 -27.02
C GLN A 37 21.99 -2.45 -27.27
N HIS A 38 23.10 -3.19 -27.23
CA HIS A 38 23.04 -4.60 -26.94
C HIS A 38 22.32 -4.69 -25.60
N ILE A 39 21.00 -4.90 -25.65
CA ILE A 39 20.24 -5.36 -24.50
C ILE A 39 20.83 -6.73 -24.25
N ASP A 40 21.65 -6.82 -23.21
CA ASP A 40 22.19 -8.09 -22.77
C ASP A 40 20.98 -8.98 -22.44
N VAL A 41 20.77 -10.02 -23.24
CA VAL A 41 19.60 -10.93 -23.12
C VAL A 41 19.56 -11.58 -21.73
N PHE A 42 20.69 -11.55 -21.01
CA PHE A 42 20.85 -12.05 -19.65
C PHE A 42 20.50 -11.03 -18.55
N ASN A 43 20.20 -9.78 -18.89
CA ASN A 43 19.79 -8.74 -17.94
C ASN A 43 18.32 -8.31 -18.13
N LEU A 44 17.49 -9.21 -18.65
CA LEU A 44 16.05 -9.13 -18.41
C LEU A 44 15.83 -9.24 -16.90
N ASP A 45 15.22 -8.23 -16.28
CA ASP A 45 14.71 -8.35 -14.92
C ASP A 45 13.99 -9.70 -14.82
N LYS A 46 14.36 -10.52 -13.83
CA LYS A 46 13.82 -11.89 -13.67
C LYS A 46 12.29 -11.91 -13.62
N ASP A 47 11.68 -10.76 -13.36
CA ASP A 47 10.24 -10.52 -13.32
C ASP A 47 9.57 -10.47 -14.72
N GLN A 48 10.35 -10.34 -15.81
CA GLN A 48 9.86 -10.32 -17.20
C GLN A 48 9.93 -11.68 -17.90
N LEU A 49 10.46 -12.73 -17.25
CA LEU A 49 10.42 -14.06 -17.84
C LEU A 49 8.96 -14.53 -17.97
N PRO A 50 8.55 -15.11 -19.11
CA PRO A 50 7.24 -15.71 -19.24
C PRO A 50 7.06 -16.73 -18.12
N LYS A 51 6.02 -16.55 -17.30
CA LYS A 51 5.71 -17.45 -16.20
C LYS A 51 5.65 -18.87 -16.77
N LYS A 52 6.49 -19.76 -16.24
CA LYS A 52 6.49 -21.18 -16.58
C LYS A 52 5.22 -21.84 -16.03
N VAL A 53 4.11 -21.66 -16.74
CA VAL A 53 2.85 -22.33 -16.46
C VAL A 53 2.89 -23.69 -17.18
N LYS A 54 2.62 -24.78 -16.45
CA LYS A 54 2.50 -26.10 -17.09
C LYS A 54 1.28 -26.09 -18.02
N PRO A 55 1.32 -26.77 -19.17
CA PRO A 55 0.21 -26.77 -20.13
C PRO A 55 -1.09 -27.37 -19.56
N ASP A 56 -1.00 -28.22 -18.53
CA ASP A 56 -2.16 -28.79 -17.83
C ASP A 56 -2.60 -27.98 -16.59
N ALA A 57 -2.04 -26.79 -16.36
CA ALA A 57 -2.41 -25.97 -15.21
C ALA A 57 -3.70 -25.19 -15.48
N PRO A 58 -4.58 -25.04 -14.46
CA PRO A 58 -5.78 -24.22 -14.58
C PRO A 58 -5.42 -22.75 -14.84
N GLU A 59 -6.34 -22.02 -15.50
CA GLU A 59 -6.21 -20.59 -15.69
C GLU A 59 -6.13 -19.88 -14.33
N MET A 60 -5.13 -19.00 -14.20
CA MET A 60 -4.87 -18.29 -12.96
C MET A 60 -5.42 -16.87 -13.03
N GLU A 61 -6.22 -16.50 -12.02
CA GLU A 61 -6.69 -15.13 -11.83
C GLU A 61 -6.26 -14.64 -10.45
N TRP A 62 -5.70 -13.42 -10.40
CA TRP A 62 -5.32 -12.80 -9.13
C TRP A 62 -6.53 -12.09 -8.54
N VAL A 63 -6.85 -12.44 -7.30
CA VAL A 63 -7.93 -11.80 -6.55
C VAL A 63 -7.35 -11.00 -5.41
N VAL A 64 -7.81 -9.75 -5.28
CA VAL A 64 -7.49 -8.91 -4.12
C VAL A 64 -8.35 -9.37 -2.94
N VAL A 65 -7.71 -9.53 -1.78
CA VAL A 65 -8.37 -9.90 -0.52
C VAL A 65 -8.25 -8.72 0.43
N GLU A 66 -9.37 -8.22 0.93
CA GLU A 66 -9.45 -7.15 1.92
C GLU A 66 -10.02 -7.70 3.24
N ASP A 67 -9.30 -7.46 4.34
CA ASP A 67 -9.70 -7.83 5.70
C ASP A 67 -10.01 -6.57 6.51
N ARG A 68 -11.21 -6.51 7.10
CA ARG A 68 -11.66 -5.41 7.95
C ARG A 68 -12.12 -5.91 9.31
N VAL A 69 -11.48 -5.41 10.37
CA VAL A 69 -11.81 -5.76 11.76
C VAL A 69 -12.50 -4.58 12.45
N ARG A 70 -13.59 -4.86 13.18
CA ARG A 70 -14.36 -3.88 13.94
C ARG A 70 -14.68 -4.42 15.33
N TYR A 71 -14.47 -3.61 16.37
CA TYR A 71 -14.87 -3.90 17.75
C TYR A 71 -15.25 -2.62 18.48
N LYS A 72 -15.92 -2.77 19.63
CA LYS A 72 -16.22 -1.66 20.55
C LYS A 72 -15.21 -1.67 21.68
N VAL A 73 -14.73 -0.49 22.05
CA VAL A 73 -13.83 -0.27 23.19
C VAL A 73 -14.41 0.81 24.09
N ALA A 74 -14.30 0.62 25.40
CA ALA A 74 -14.69 1.63 26.38
C ALA A 74 -13.62 2.72 26.46
N VAL A 75 -14.02 3.98 26.43
CA VAL A 75 -13.14 5.15 26.53
C VAL A 75 -13.69 6.15 27.53
N GLU A 76 -12.85 7.05 28.02
CA GLU A 76 -13.32 8.16 28.85
C GLU A 76 -14.22 9.10 28.07
N LYS A 77 -15.42 9.35 28.61
CA LYS A 77 -16.41 10.21 27.97
C LYS A 77 -15.89 11.65 27.77
N SER A 78 -15.17 12.18 28.75
CA SER A 78 -14.55 13.51 28.68
C SER A 78 -13.59 13.64 27.49
N LYS A 79 -12.75 12.63 27.25
CA LYS A 79 -11.81 12.60 26.10
C LYS A 79 -12.54 12.40 24.78
N TYR A 80 -13.57 11.55 24.76
CA TYR A 80 -14.41 11.36 23.57
C TYR A 80 -15.12 12.66 23.16
N ASP A 81 -15.79 13.32 24.10
CA ASP A 81 -16.56 14.54 23.85
C ASP A 81 -15.65 15.72 23.42
N SER A 82 -14.42 15.78 23.95
CA SER A 82 -13.41 16.78 23.57
C SER A 82 -12.62 16.45 22.30
N LYS A 83 -12.85 15.28 21.69
CA LYS A 83 -12.10 14.75 20.54
C LYS A 83 -10.58 14.63 20.79
N ASP A 84 -10.18 14.37 22.03
CA ASP A 84 -8.78 14.19 22.46
C ASP A 84 -8.46 12.71 22.73
N LEU A 85 -9.05 11.80 21.95
CA LEU A 85 -8.70 10.38 22.03
C LEU A 85 -7.36 10.14 21.35
N LYS A 86 -6.49 9.43 22.06
CA LYS A 86 -5.19 8.99 21.53
C LYS A 86 -5.18 7.49 21.29
N MET A 87 -4.14 7.00 20.64
CA MET A 87 -4.01 5.57 20.33
C MET A 87 -3.98 4.72 21.61
N GLU A 88 -3.35 5.23 22.66
CA GLU A 88 -3.26 4.56 23.96
C GLU A 88 -4.63 4.42 24.64
N ASP A 89 -5.59 5.30 24.31
CA ASP A 89 -6.94 5.24 24.85
C ASP A 89 -7.77 4.10 24.22
N ILE A 90 -7.42 3.64 23.02
CA ILE A 90 -8.14 2.58 22.29
C ILE A 90 -7.36 1.27 22.19
N GLU A 91 -6.08 1.26 22.55
CA GLU A 91 -5.23 0.08 22.50
C GLU A 91 -5.73 -1.00 23.48
N LEU A 92 -5.83 -2.23 22.97
CA LEU A 92 -6.26 -3.40 23.73
C LEU A 92 -5.09 -4.36 23.88
N TRP A 93 -4.80 -4.73 25.12
CA TRP A 93 -3.85 -5.79 25.41
C TRP A 93 -4.56 -7.14 25.39
N GLU A 94 -4.27 -7.97 24.37
CA GLU A 94 -4.83 -9.31 24.27
C GLU A 94 -4.18 -10.27 25.27
N ILE A 95 -5.00 -10.85 26.14
CA ILE A 95 -4.59 -11.85 27.11
C ILE A 95 -4.83 -13.24 26.49
N VAL A 96 -3.75 -13.97 26.22
CA VAL A 96 -3.81 -15.31 25.61
C VAL A 96 -4.08 -16.40 26.65
N ASP A 97 -3.62 -16.21 27.88
CA ASP A 97 -3.84 -17.13 29.00
C ASP A 97 -4.35 -16.36 30.22
N LYS A 98 -5.43 -16.85 30.82
CA LYS A 98 -6.02 -16.30 32.06
C LYS A 98 -5.26 -16.74 33.31
N SER A 99 -4.45 -17.80 33.22
CA SER A 99 -3.65 -18.41 34.29
C SER A 99 -2.81 -17.45 35.13
N PRO A 100 -2.08 -16.45 34.57
CA PRO A 100 -1.21 -15.61 35.37
C PRO A 100 -1.93 -14.56 36.22
N PHE A 101 -3.26 -14.43 36.11
CA PHE A 101 -4.04 -13.43 36.83
C PHE A 101 -5.07 -14.09 37.75
N GLU A 102 -4.95 -13.88 39.06
CA GLU A 102 -6.03 -14.10 40.01
C GLU A 102 -7.07 -12.99 39.81
N TRP A 103 -7.97 -13.13 38.83
CA TRP A 103 -8.93 -12.09 38.40
C TRP A 103 -9.82 -11.54 39.53
N HIS A 104 -9.97 -12.26 40.64
CA HIS A 104 -10.66 -11.79 41.85
C HIS A 104 -9.87 -10.74 42.64
N GLN A 105 -8.59 -10.53 42.35
CA GLN A 105 -7.71 -9.55 42.97
C GLN A 105 -7.38 -8.37 42.04
N VAL A 106 -7.78 -8.45 40.76
CA VAL A 106 -7.47 -7.41 39.78
C VAL A 106 -8.50 -6.29 39.91
N ASP A 107 -8.03 -5.12 40.33
CA ASP A 107 -8.85 -3.91 40.43
C ASP A 107 -9.17 -3.32 39.04
N TYR A 108 -10.44 -3.35 38.64
CA TYR A 108 -10.93 -2.78 37.38
C TYR A 108 -12.02 -1.71 37.59
N TYR A 109 -12.11 -0.76 36.66
CA TYR A 109 -13.21 0.19 36.54
C TYR A 109 -14.44 -0.40 35.84
N LEU A 110 -14.19 -1.26 34.86
CA LEU A 110 -15.24 -1.86 34.03
C LEU A 110 -14.83 -3.26 33.60
N GLU A 111 -15.77 -4.20 33.77
CA GLU A 111 -15.76 -5.51 33.12
C GLU A 111 -16.99 -5.56 32.19
N SER A 112 -16.78 -5.84 30.91
CA SER A 112 -17.87 -5.85 29.93
C SER A 112 -17.63 -6.84 28.80
N GLU A 113 -18.69 -7.45 28.29
CA GLU A 113 -18.63 -8.28 27.09
C GLU A 113 -18.61 -7.41 25.83
N ILE A 114 -17.65 -7.68 24.94
CA ILE A 114 -17.52 -7.02 23.64
C ILE A 114 -17.54 -8.05 22.50
N LYS A 115 -17.90 -7.59 21.30
CA LYS A 115 -17.91 -8.40 20.08
C LYS A 115 -16.90 -7.80 19.10
N GLU A 116 -16.04 -8.64 18.54
CA GLU A 116 -15.20 -8.30 17.40
C GLU A 116 -15.73 -9.00 16.16
N ILE A 117 -15.82 -8.24 15.08
CA ILE A 117 -16.32 -8.66 13.78
C ILE A 117 -15.17 -8.52 12.78
N ASN A 118 -14.91 -9.59 12.03
CA ASN A 118 -13.95 -9.60 10.94
C ASN A 118 -14.69 -9.89 9.62
N THR A 119 -14.64 -8.92 8.72
CA THR A 119 -15.24 -8.98 7.39
C THR A 119 -14.12 -9.16 6.37
N ARG A 120 -14.20 -10.21 5.56
CA ARG A 120 -13.24 -10.54 4.51
C ARG A 120 -13.93 -10.49 3.15
N THR A 121 -13.48 -9.59 2.29
CA THR A 121 -14.00 -9.43 0.93
C THR A 121 -12.96 -9.89 -0.08
N PHE A 122 -13.36 -10.75 -1.03
CA PHE A 122 -12.49 -11.26 -2.07
C PHE A 122 -13.29 -11.54 -3.34
N GLY A 123 -12.83 -10.97 -4.45
CA GLY A 123 -13.48 -11.11 -5.76
C GLY A 123 -14.92 -10.59 -5.71
N LYS A 124 -15.89 -11.51 -5.77
CA LYS A 124 -17.34 -11.22 -5.71
C LYS A 124 -17.99 -11.72 -4.42
N GLN A 125 -17.21 -12.17 -3.45
CA GLN A 125 -17.69 -12.74 -2.19
C GLN A 125 -17.33 -11.85 -1.01
N ASN A 126 -18.18 -11.85 0.00
CA ASN A 126 -17.95 -11.19 1.27
C ASN A 126 -18.36 -12.16 2.40
N CYS A 127 -17.42 -12.47 3.28
CA CYS A 127 -17.64 -13.34 4.42
C CYS A 127 -17.42 -12.57 5.73
N GLU A 128 -18.20 -12.90 6.75
CA GLU A 128 -18.05 -12.36 8.09
C GLU A 128 -17.79 -13.49 9.09
N ARG A 129 -16.98 -13.22 10.11
CA ARG A 129 -16.92 -14.03 11.33
C ARG A 129 -16.86 -13.11 12.53
N PHE A 130 -17.26 -13.63 13.68
CA PHE A 130 -17.21 -12.88 14.93
C PHE A 130 -16.53 -13.68 16.04
N ARG A 131 -16.01 -12.97 17.04
CA ARG A 131 -15.65 -13.55 18.33
C ARG A 131 -16.18 -12.65 19.44
N LYS A 132 -16.49 -13.26 20.57
CA LYS A 132 -16.82 -12.52 21.79
C LYS A 132 -15.53 -12.30 22.58
N GLY A 133 -15.50 -11.30 23.42
CA GLY A 133 -14.41 -11.09 24.35
C GLY A 133 -14.89 -10.43 25.62
N THR A 134 -14.11 -10.58 26.68
CA THR A 134 -14.31 -9.87 27.94
C THR A 134 -13.28 -8.76 28.01
N LEU A 135 -13.73 -7.51 28.05
CA LEU A 135 -12.91 -6.33 28.22
C LEU A 135 -12.80 -5.99 29.70
N PHE A 136 -11.57 -5.76 30.16
CA PHE A 136 -11.24 -5.25 31.48
C PHE A 136 -10.57 -3.90 31.34
N TRP A 137 -11.16 -2.87 31.94
CA TRP A 137 -10.50 -1.57 32.09
C TRP A 137 -9.88 -1.48 33.47
N LEU A 138 -8.56 -1.55 33.53
CA LEU A 138 -7.78 -1.59 34.76
C LEU A 138 -7.58 -0.19 35.36
N LYS A 139 -7.35 -0.12 36.68
CA LYS A 139 -7.08 1.15 37.38
C LYS A 139 -5.80 1.87 36.93
N ASP A 140 -4.84 1.15 36.34
CA ASP A 140 -3.64 1.73 35.74
C ASP A 140 -3.91 2.38 34.37
N GLY A 141 -5.17 2.42 33.93
CA GLY A 141 -5.61 3.01 32.66
C GLY A 141 -5.55 2.05 31.47
N LYS A 142 -4.94 0.88 31.64
CA LYS A 142 -4.81 -0.11 30.57
C LYS A 142 -6.12 -0.84 30.33
N LYS A 143 -6.31 -1.27 29.08
CA LYS A 143 -7.46 -2.06 28.65
C LYS A 143 -6.95 -3.41 28.21
N ALA A 144 -7.42 -4.44 28.88
CA ALA A 144 -7.05 -5.81 28.57
C ALA A 144 -8.28 -6.55 28.04
N VAL A 145 -8.09 -7.42 27.07
CA VAL A 145 -9.19 -8.17 26.47
C VAL A 145 -8.85 -9.65 26.42
N PHE A 146 -9.80 -10.46 26.83
CA PHE A 146 -9.74 -11.90 26.63
C PHE A 146 -10.74 -12.29 25.55
N TRP A 147 -10.23 -12.71 24.39
CA TRP A 147 -11.07 -13.13 23.28
C TRP A 147 -11.40 -14.62 23.32
N THR A 148 -12.63 -14.96 22.95
CA THR A 148 -13.00 -16.34 22.62
C THR A 148 -12.44 -16.72 21.25
N ARG A 149 -12.54 -18.01 20.92
CA ARG A 149 -12.28 -18.47 19.56
C ARG A 149 -13.23 -17.79 18.56
N TRP A 150 -12.73 -17.60 17.34
CA TRP A 150 -13.51 -17.14 16.20
C TRP A 150 -14.64 -18.11 15.86
N SER A 151 -15.78 -17.56 15.45
CA SER A 151 -16.81 -18.31 14.75
C SER A 151 -16.27 -18.83 13.40
N VAL A 152 -17.01 -19.77 12.82
CA VAL A 152 -16.84 -20.14 11.42
C VAL A 152 -17.18 -18.93 10.54
N TRP A 153 -16.58 -18.86 9.36
CA TRP A 153 -16.91 -17.86 8.34
C TRP A 153 -18.33 -18.05 7.82
N ASP A 154 -19.11 -16.99 7.82
CA ASP A 154 -20.42 -16.90 7.20
C ASP A 154 -20.33 -16.05 5.93
N CYS A 155 -20.48 -16.70 4.78
CA CYS A 155 -20.42 -16.08 3.45
C CYS A 155 -21.80 -15.89 2.83
N ARG A 156 -22.88 -16.00 3.61
CA ARG A 156 -24.24 -15.70 3.14
C ARG A 156 -24.38 -14.21 2.78
N PRO A 157 -25.34 -13.86 1.91
CA PRO A 157 -25.65 -12.46 1.61
C PRO A 157 -25.90 -11.66 2.88
N GLU A 158 -25.55 -10.38 2.87
CA GLU A 158 -25.66 -9.52 4.06
C GLU A 158 -27.07 -9.45 4.64
N GLU A 159 -28.09 -9.58 3.79
CA GLU A 159 -29.51 -9.60 4.15
C GLU A 159 -29.93 -10.83 4.96
N GLU A 160 -29.14 -11.91 4.92
CA GLU A 160 -29.40 -13.18 5.60
C GLU A 160 -28.52 -13.37 6.86
N ARG A 161 -27.74 -12.35 7.26
CA ARG A 161 -26.86 -12.39 8.43
C ARG A 161 -27.57 -11.74 9.64
N ASP A 162 -27.83 -12.54 10.68
CA ASP A 162 -28.46 -12.15 11.95
C ASP A 162 -27.54 -11.34 12.90
#